data_AF-A0A9E4C5V1-F1
#
_entry.id   AF-A0A9E4C5V1-F1
#
_cell.length_a   1.000
_cell.length_b   1.000
_cell.length_c   1.000
_cell.angle_alpha   90.00
_cell.angle_beta   90.00
_cell.angle_gamma   90.00
#
_symmetry.space_group_name_H-M   'P 1'
#
loop_
_entity.id
_entity.type
_entity.pdbx_description
1 polymer ?
#
loop_
_entity_poly.entity_id
_entity_poly.type
_entity_poly.pdbx_seq_one_letter_code
_entity_poly.pdbx_strand_id
1 'polypeptide(L)' 'NLIEGEVIDTVYLGNFLDCQVQVGPHEVGVQIDHFEELDLGQKVYLSFTPDHGLCLTE' A
#
# COMPACT_ATOMS: atom_id res chain seq x y z
N ASN A 1 -4.69 7.45 -11.77
CA ASN A 1 -5.09 6.53 -10.68
C ASN A 1 -4.09 6.68 -9.55
N LEU A 2 -4.22 7.74 -8.76
CA LEU A 2 -3.29 8.04 -7.67
C LEU A 2 -4.10 8.24 -6.41
N ILE A 3 -3.70 7.58 -5.33
CA ILE A 3 -4.41 7.55 -4.06
C ILE A 3 -3.41 7.98 -2.98
N GLU A 4 -3.72 9.04 -2.24
CA GLU A 4 -2.91 9.47 -1.11
C GLU A 4 -3.23 8.59 0.12
N GLY A 5 -2.21 8.21 0.86
CA GLY A 5 -2.35 7.49 2.12
C GLY A 5 -1.16 7.71 3.06
N GLU A 6 -1.24 7.10 4.23
CA GLU A 6 -0.22 7.17 5.28
C GLU A 6 0.17 5.76 5.72
N VAL A 7 1.48 5.50 5.83
CA VAL A 7 1.99 4.21 6.30
C VAL A 7 1.64 4.02 7.79
N ILE A 8 0.91 2.96 8.11
CA ILE A 8 0.49 2.66 9.49
C ILE A 8 1.16 1.41 10.07
N ASP A 9 1.67 0.51 9.23
CA ASP A 9 2.49 -0.63 9.65
C ASP A 9 3.42 -1.11 8.53
N THR A 10 4.54 -1.74 8.89
CA THR A 10 5.51 -2.33 7.96
C THR A 10 6.08 -3.62 8.53
N VAL A 11 6.07 -4.70 7.76
CA VAL A 11 6.62 -6.00 8.13
C VAL A 11 7.64 -6.46 7.09
N TYR A 12 8.87 -6.71 7.54
CA TYR A 12 9.92 -7.24 6.68
C TYR A 12 9.77 -8.76 6.51
N LEU A 13 9.51 -9.20 5.28
CA LEU A 13 9.29 -10.60 4.92
C LEU A 13 10.52 -11.26 4.26
N GLY A 14 11.72 -10.68 4.44
CA GLY A 14 12.93 -11.10 3.75
C GLY A 14 13.05 -10.46 2.38
N ASN A 15 12.34 -11.01 1.38
CA ASN A 15 12.46 -10.52 0.00
C ASN A 15 11.55 -9.33 -0.31
N PHE A 16 10.57 -9.06 0.54
CA PHE A 16 9.59 -8.00 0.36
C PHE A 16 9.38 -7.25 1.67
N LEU A 17 8.92 -6.02 1.54
CA LEU A 17 8.31 -5.27 2.63
C LEU A 17 6.79 -5.31 2.44
N ASP A 18 6.08 -5.83 3.43
CA ASP A 18 4.62 -5.75 3.48
C ASP A 18 4.24 -4.49 4.24
N CYS A 19 3.46 -3.61 3.61
CA CYS A 19 3.11 -2.31 4.14
C CYS A 19 1.59 -2.20 4.26
N GLN A 20 1.12 -1.72 5.41
CA GLN A 20 -0.27 -1.31 5.57
C GLN A 20 -0.35 0.21 5.45
N VAL A 21 -1.24 0.67 4.57
CA VAL A 21 -1.43 2.09 4.27
C VAL A 21 -2.87 2.48 4.56
N GLN A 22 -3.06 3.50 5.39
CA GLN A 22 -4.36 4.11 5.63
C GLN A 22 -4.72 5.05 4.46
N VAL A 23 -5.85 4.78 3.81
CA VAL A 23 -6.44 5.58 2.73
C VAL A 23 -7.85 5.99 3.14
N GLY A 24 -8.01 7.22 3.61
CA GLY A 24 -9.30 7.69 4.12
C GLY A 24 -9.80 6.76 5.24
N PRO A 25 -11.00 6.15 5.15
CA PRO A 25 -11.50 5.21 6.15
C PRO A 25 -11.08 3.75 5.92
N HIS A 26 -10.26 3.47 4.90
CA HIS A 26 -9.90 2.11 4.49
C HIS A 26 -8.41 1.83 4.70
N GLU A 27 -8.08 0.57 4.96
CA GLU A 27 -6.71 0.07 5.02
C GLU A 27 -6.40 -0.67 3.71
N VAL A 28 -5.21 -0.42 3.16
CA VAL A 28 -4.73 -1.02 1.92
C VAL A 28 -3.37 -1.67 2.20
N GLY A 29 -3.33 -2.99 2.03
CA GLY A 29 -2.08 -3.76 2.05
C GLY A 29 -1.34 -3.64 0.72
N VAL A 30 -0.05 -3.33 0.79
CA VAL A 30 0.83 -3.19 -0.38
C VAL A 30 2.12 -3.94 -0.12
N GLN A 31 2.48 -4.83 -1.02
CA GLN A 31 3.78 -5.49 -1.00
C GLN A 31 4.72 -4.77 -1.97
N ILE A 32 5.88 -4.36 -1.46
CA ILE A 32 6.92 -3.67 -2.23
C ILE A 32 8.26 -4.38 -2.08
N ASP A 33 9.23 -3.96 -2.90
CA ASP A 33 10.62 -4.40 -2.75
C ASP A 33 11.18 -3.94 -1.40
N HIS A 34 11.97 -4.79 -0.76
CA HIS A 34 12.52 -4.54 0.56
C HIS A 34 13.59 -3.44 0.59
N PHE A 35 14.07 -2.97 -0.57
CA PHE A 35 15.00 -1.84 -0.65
C PHE A 35 14.32 -0.49 -0.40
N GLU A 36 12.99 -0.44 -0.46
CA GLU A 36 12.23 0.77 -0.15
C GLU A 36 12.22 1.01 1.36
N GLU A 37 12.69 2.18 1.77
CA GLU A 37 12.65 2.63 3.17
C GLU A 37 11.38 3.46 3.37
N LEU A 38 10.39 2.88 4.05
CA LEU A 38 9.17 3.55 4.46
C LEU A 38 9.11 3.67 5.98
N ASP A 39 8.84 4.87 6.47
CA ASP A 39 8.65 5.14 7.89
C ASP A 39 7.16 5.10 8.27
N LEU A 40 6.89 4.70 9.52
CA LEU A 40 5.55 4.84 10.10
C LEU A 40 5.13 6.33 10.12
N GLY A 41 3.91 6.60 9.66
CA GLY A 41 3.37 7.96 9.49
C GLY A 41 3.81 8.66 8.20
N GLN A 42 4.59 8.00 7.35
CA GLN A 42 5.01 8.59 6.08
C GLN A 42 3.84 8.71 5.11
N LYS A 43 3.69 9.88 4.50
CA LYS A 43 2.76 10.08 3.39
C LYS A 43 3.27 9.39 2.12
N VAL A 44 2.41 8.61 1.50
CA VAL A 44 2.69 7.86 0.28
C VAL A 44 1.60 8.07 -0.76
N TYR A 45 1.96 7.84 -2.01
CA TYR A 45 1.02 7.86 -3.12
C TYR A 45 0.98 6.47 -3.76
N LEU A 46 -0.17 5.83 -3.67
CA LEU A 46 -0.43 4.53 -4.27
C LEU A 46 -0.96 4.70 -5.68
N SER A 47 -0.58 3.80 -6.58
CA SER A 47 -1.17 3.70 -7.90
C SER A 47 -1.47 2.24 -8.23
N PHE A 48 -2.51 2.02 -9.03
CA PHE A 48 -2.87 0.68 -9.48
C PHE A 48 -3.30 0.72 -10.95
N THR A 49 -3.03 -0.39 -11.64
CA THR A 49 -3.50 -0.63 -13.00
C THR A 49 -4.91 -1.20 -12.95
N PRO A 50 -5.92 -0.55 -13.57
CA PRO A 50 -7.30 -1.03 -13.53
C PRO A 50 -7.47 -2.45 -14.09
N ASP A 51 -6.63 -2.85 -15.05
CA ASP A 51 -6.63 -4.20 -15.63
C ASP A 51 -6.33 -5.31 -14.60
N HIS A 52 -5.76 -4.97 -13.45
CA HIS A 52 -5.51 -5.89 -12.34
C HIS A 52 -6.60 -5.81 -11.24
N GLY A 53 -7.57 -4.90 -11.39
CA GLY A 53 -8.67 -4.73 -10.46
C GLY A 53 -9.84 -5.64 -10.82
N LEU A 54 -10.38 -6.35 -9.82
CA LEU A 54 -11.66 -7.04 -9.94
C LEU A 54 -12.76 -6.17 -9.33
N CYS A 55 -13.71 -5.74 -10.16
CA CYS A 55 -14.93 -5.09 -9.66
C CYS A 55 -15.95 -6.17 -9.29
N LEU A 56 -16.28 -6.26 -8.01
CA LEU A 56 -17.37 -7.09 -7.53
C LEU A 56 -18.64 -6.24 -7.53
N THR A 57 -19.64 -6.67 -8.29
CA THR A 57 -20.99 -6.08 -8.28
C THR A 57 -21.94 -7.07 -7.60
N GLU A 58 -22.98 -6.55 -6.95
CA GLU A 58 -24.09 -7.38 -6.43
C GLU A 58 -24.84 -8.12 -7.55
#